data_AF-A0A7X7X011-F1
#
_entry.id   AF-A0A7X7X011-F1
#
_cell.length_a   1.000
_cell.length_b   1.000
_cell.length_c   1.000
_cell.angle_alpha   90.00
_cell.angle_beta   90.00
_cell.angle_gamma   90.00
#
_symmetry.space_group_name_H-M   'P 1'
#
loop_
_entity.id
_entity.type
_entity.pdbx_description
1 polymer ?
#
loop_
_entity_poly.entity_id
_entity_poly.type
_entity_poly.pdbx_seq_one_letter_code
_entity_poly.pdbx_strand_id
1 'polypeptide(L)'
;MRNKYLLSIACATTLLLSCQSNKSFEVVVAGGGASGTCAAIQSARLGTKTLLVERTAWLGGMLTSAGVSAVDGDYRLPSGLWGEFRDALANHYGSLDALKTGWVSNVLFEPSVGNEIFNKWTAAEPQLKCYFNTSIEEVVRTSNGWKLKIRQKGKRQTVKTSYLIDATELGDVAKAAGLPYHAGMDSNKDTGEPQAPDKENNIVQDLTYAITVKKFDTPQLIARPKDYDPLEFRNCCTCQYNDSTAKGHLWSPEMMLSYGQLPNGKYMLNWSENGNDFYLNDIECTQAQRDSLENGAKAKSIRYLYFLQHEVGMTNLGLADEYPTADHFPLMPYYREGRRFEGVVRFTLNDISAPYSQDKPLYRTAIAVGDYPVDHHHHEYKGSDIPTINFPMIPSYGIPLGVVIPQKEDRLLLAEKAVSVTNLVNGTTRLQPVVMQLGQVAAVVACLALKHHCTPREVSVHEVQNVLLDNGNYLLPYLDVEKTDPTFKSLQRIGVMGILHGIGKHIDWSNETWINADSLLYSNELEGLASVYPTWKAMQNHTAVTLKALTDIITEIGEQNHLSLSSSQTVDQQVNDIYQRFKLGNPEYEQPVTRKQAAVVIDQLLHPFETIDVNLYGKFSASTAKKIYTQKFH
;
A
#
# COMPACT_ATOMS: atom_id res chain seq x y z
N MET A 1 -6.90 36.56 -82.15
CA MET A 1 -5.67 37.17 -81.58
C MET A 1 -5.82 37.24 -80.07
N ARG A 2 -4.91 36.59 -79.31
CA ARG A 2 -4.63 36.73 -77.85
C ARG A 2 -5.81 36.43 -76.89
N ASN A 3 -5.69 35.73 -75.76
CA ASN A 3 -4.58 35.38 -74.90
C ASN A 3 -4.92 34.11 -74.10
N LYS A 4 -3.93 33.23 -73.94
CA LYS A 4 -3.86 32.17 -72.93
C LYS A 4 -3.57 32.82 -71.57
N TYR A 5 -4.37 32.59 -70.53
CA TYR A 5 -3.98 32.57 -69.10
C TYR A 5 -5.24 32.24 -68.27
N LEU A 6 -5.26 31.08 -67.60
CA LEU A 6 -5.89 30.84 -66.30
C LEU A 6 -5.60 29.39 -65.90
N LEU A 7 -4.37 29.20 -65.45
CA LEU A 7 -3.95 28.09 -64.61
C LEU A 7 -4.49 28.35 -63.20
N SER A 8 -5.13 27.34 -62.62
CA SER A 8 -4.95 26.88 -61.23
C SER A 8 -5.05 27.91 -60.10
N ILE A 9 -6.12 27.84 -59.29
CA ILE A 9 -6.12 27.92 -57.81
C ILE A 9 -7.55 27.76 -57.26
N ALA A 10 -7.65 27.07 -56.11
CA ALA A 10 -8.77 26.93 -55.17
C ALA A 10 -9.84 25.86 -55.48
N CYS A 11 -10.14 24.90 -54.61
CA CYS A 11 -9.66 24.60 -53.27
C CYS A 11 -9.91 23.11 -53.02
N ALA A 12 -8.83 22.34 -52.93
CA ALA A 12 -8.86 21.01 -52.33
C ALA A 12 -9.10 21.19 -50.83
N THR A 13 -10.33 20.97 -50.37
CA THR A 13 -10.62 20.64 -48.98
C THR A 13 -10.03 19.26 -48.67
N THR A 14 -8.73 19.22 -48.43
CA THR A 14 -8.09 18.09 -47.76
C THR A 14 -8.64 18.01 -46.34
N LEU A 15 -9.53 17.04 -46.11
CA LEU A 15 -9.81 16.53 -44.77
C LEU A 15 -8.49 16.08 -44.15
N LEU A 16 -7.92 16.92 -43.28
CA LEU A 16 -6.98 16.48 -42.24
C LEU A 16 -7.80 15.72 -41.18
N LEU A 17 -8.29 14.54 -41.54
CA LEU A 17 -8.63 13.53 -40.55
C LEU A 17 -7.29 13.10 -39.96
N SER A 18 -6.92 13.72 -38.84
CA SER A 18 -5.85 13.21 -38.00
C SER A 18 -6.21 11.76 -37.67
N CYS A 19 -5.45 10.83 -38.27
CA CYS A 19 -5.58 9.41 -38.00
C CYS A 19 -5.16 9.21 -36.53
N GLN A 20 -6.10 9.35 -35.60
CA GLN A 20 -5.88 9.05 -34.20
C GLN A 20 -5.62 7.55 -34.11
N SER A 21 -4.35 7.17 -33.95
CA SER A 21 -3.97 5.78 -33.69
C SER A 21 -4.61 5.36 -32.36
N ASN A 22 -5.71 4.62 -32.41
CA ASN A 22 -6.31 4.03 -31.21
C ASN A 22 -5.36 2.93 -30.71
N LYS A 23 -4.73 3.14 -29.57
CA LYS A 23 -3.88 2.13 -28.91
C LYS A 23 -4.71 1.36 -27.90
N SER A 24 -4.62 0.04 -27.92
CA SER A 24 -5.29 -0.83 -26.94
C SER A 24 -4.27 -1.51 -26.04
N PHE A 25 -4.56 -1.48 -24.75
CA PHE A 25 -3.90 -2.22 -23.68
C PHE A 25 -4.95 -3.06 -22.95
N GLU A 26 -4.52 -4.03 -22.19
CA GLU A 26 -5.41 -4.87 -21.39
C GLU A 26 -5.66 -4.24 -20.02
N VAL A 27 -4.57 -3.71 -19.43
CA VAL A 27 -4.58 -2.94 -18.19
C VAL A 27 -3.93 -1.58 -18.45
N VAL A 28 -4.56 -0.51 -17.95
CA VAL A 28 -3.95 0.81 -17.85
C VAL A 28 -3.87 1.17 -16.38
N VAL A 29 -2.70 1.59 -15.94
CA VAL A 29 -2.45 2.14 -14.60
C VAL A 29 -2.28 3.66 -14.73
N ALA A 30 -3.10 4.40 -14.01
CA ALA A 30 -3.05 5.85 -13.95
C ALA A 30 -2.31 6.29 -12.68
N GLY A 31 -1.20 7.02 -12.84
CA GLY A 31 -0.30 7.40 -11.75
C GLY A 31 0.86 6.42 -11.61
N GLY A 32 2.09 6.95 -11.69
CA GLY A 32 3.37 6.27 -11.46
C GLY A 32 3.89 6.45 -10.04
N GLY A 33 2.97 6.59 -9.07
CA GLY A 33 3.29 6.57 -7.65
C GLY A 33 3.88 5.23 -7.21
N ALA A 34 4.16 5.08 -5.91
CA ALA A 34 4.68 3.83 -5.36
C ALA A 34 3.71 2.66 -5.64
N SER A 35 2.41 2.88 -5.42
CA SER A 35 1.36 1.91 -5.72
C SER A 35 1.25 1.63 -7.23
N GLY A 36 1.16 2.69 -8.05
CA GLY A 36 0.96 2.54 -9.49
C GLY A 36 2.13 1.88 -10.22
N THR A 37 3.35 2.16 -9.79
CA THR A 37 4.54 1.48 -10.31
C THR A 37 4.51 -0.02 -9.99
N CYS A 38 4.14 -0.38 -8.75
CA CYS A 38 4.00 -1.78 -8.34
C CYS A 38 2.87 -2.49 -9.10
N ALA A 39 1.73 -1.82 -9.32
CA ALA A 39 0.64 -2.34 -10.12
C ALA A 39 1.07 -2.63 -11.56
N ALA A 40 1.78 -1.68 -12.18
CA ALA A 40 2.25 -1.82 -13.56
C ALA A 40 3.24 -2.99 -13.73
N ILE A 41 4.20 -3.12 -12.80
CA ILE A 41 5.16 -4.23 -12.78
C ILE A 41 4.44 -5.56 -12.58
N GLN A 42 3.58 -5.68 -11.56
CA GLN A 42 2.88 -6.92 -11.26
C GLN A 42 1.97 -7.37 -12.42
N SER A 43 1.27 -6.43 -13.07
CA SER A 43 0.42 -6.74 -14.22
C SER A 43 1.23 -7.27 -15.40
N ALA A 44 2.39 -6.67 -15.67
CA ALA A 44 3.29 -7.11 -16.73
C ALA A 44 3.94 -8.47 -16.42
N ARG A 45 4.33 -8.73 -15.16
CA ARG A 45 4.86 -10.03 -14.69
C ARG A 45 3.82 -11.15 -14.80
N LEU A 46 2.53 -10.83 -14.68
CA LEU A 46 1.42 -11.75 -14.95
C LEU A 46 1.10 -11.91 -16.44
N GLY A 47 1.92 -11.32 -17.33
CA GLY A 47 1.82 -11.50 -18.78
C GLY A 47 0.85 -10.55 -19.48
N THR A 48 0.29 -9.56 -18.77
CA THR A 48 -0.74 -8.66 -19.31
C THR A 48 -0.12 -7.45 -19.99
N LYS A 49 -0.60 -7.09 -21.18
CA LYS A 49 -0.15 -5.92 -21.94
C LYS A 49 -0.59 -4.64 -21.23
N THR A 50 0.37 -3.99 -20.59
CA THR A 50 0.11 -2.93 -19.60
C THR A 50 0.64 -1.57 -20.06
N LEU A 51 -0.13 -0.51 -19.79
CA LEU A 51 0.32 0.87 -19.93
C LEU A 51 0.31 1.57 -18.56
N LEU A 52 1.44 2.09 -18.14
CA LEU A 52 1.56 3.05 -17.05
C LEU A 52 1.55 4.48 -17.59
N VAL A 53 0.68 5.33 -17.07
CA VAL A 53 0.61 6.77 -17.40
C VAL A 53 1.01 7.58 -16.18
N GLU A 54 2.11 8.32 -16.27
CA GLU A 54 2.67 9.11 -15.18
C GLU A 54 2.81 10.58 -15.58
N ARG A 55 2.34 11.47 -14.68
CA ARG A 55 2.31 12.92 -14.91
C ARG A 55 3.71 13.54 -14.86
N THR A 56 4.58 13.05 -14.00
CA THR A 56 5.93 13.54 -13.77
C THR A 56 6.96 12.79 -14.62
N ALA A 57 8.24 13.12 -14.44
CA ALA A 57 9.35 12.44 -15.08
C ALA A 57 9.85 11.22 -14.28
N TRP A 58 9.38 11.02 -13.05
CA TRP A 58 9.89 10.03 -12.11
C TRP A 58 8.83 9.00 -11.72
N LEU A 59 9.26 7.80 -11.35
CA LEU A 59 8.44 6.74 -10.77
C LEU A 59 8.69 6.64 -9.27
N GLY A 60 7.67 6.23 -8.52
CA GLY A 60 7.75 5.97 -7.07
C GLY A 60 6.99 6.97 -6.21
N GLY A 61 6.44 8.04 -6.80
CA GLY A 61 5.52 8.97 -6.14
C GLY A 61 6.08 9.54 -4.83
N MET A 62 5.39 9.25 -3.73
CA MET A 62 5.78 9.69 -2.38
C MET A 62 7.26 9.41 -2.04
N LEU A 63 7.77 8.22 -2.40
CA LEU A 63 9.14 7.77 -2.13
C LEU A 63 10.21 8.58 -2.88
N THR A 64 9.85 9.13 -4.05
CA THR A 64 10.81 9.66 -5.02
C THR A 64 10.40 11.06 -5.46
N SER A 65 9.35 11.19 -6.27
CA SER A 65 8.84 12.44 -6.82
C SER A 65 8.43 13.45 -5.75
N ALA A 66 8.01 13.00 -4.56
CA ALA A 66 7.69 13.88 -3.43
C ALA A 66 8.80 14.01 -2.37
N GLY A 67 9.88 13.23 -2.48
CA GLY A 67 11.05 13.33 -1.62
C GLY A 67 10.94 12.68 -0.23
N VAL A 68 9.88 11.90 0.05
CA VAL A 68 9.71 11.22 1.36
C VAL A 68 10.36 9.85 1.31
N SER A 69 11.69 9.84 1.40
CA SER A 69 12.52 8.65 1.28
C SER A 69 13.03 8.11 2.62
N ALA A 70 12.43 8.55 3.73
CA ALA A 70 12.48 7.85 5.01
C ALA A 70 11.14 7.11 5.19
N VAL A 71 11.18 5.78 5.18
CA VAL A 71 9.97 4.97 5.04
C VAL A 71 9.42 4.53 6.39
N ASP A 72 8.21 4.93 6.70
CA ASP A 72 7.51 4.52 7.92
C ASP A 72 6.85 3.14 7.75
N GLY A 73 7.00 2.30 8.77
CA GLY A 73 6.37 0.98 8.86
C GLY A 73 7.00 -0.13 8.01
N ASP A 74 6.52 -1.33 8.23
CA ASP A 74 6.75 -2.59 7.51
C ASP A 74 8.22 -2.97 7.30
N TYR A 75 9.14 -2.46 8.12
CA TYR A 75 10.56 -2.83 8.03
C TYR A 75 10.76 -4.34 8.24
N ARG A 76 10.01 -4.92 9.20
CA ARG A 76 10.02 -6.36 9.53
C ARG A 76 8.99 -7.17 8.73
N LEU A 77 8.23 -6.52 7.85
CA LEU A 77 7.22 -7.15 6.99
C LEU A 77 7.58 -6.91 5.50
N PRO A 78 8.65 -7.53 4.95
CA PRO A 78 9.07 -7.35 3.55
C PRO A 78 8.13 -8.07 2.56
N SER A 79 6.90 -7.59 2.49
CA SER A 79 5.80 -8.15 1.72
C SER A 79 5.90 -7.79 0.24
N GLY A 80 5.90 -8.80 -0.63
CA GLY A 80 5.83 -8.63 -2.08
C GLY A 80 6.86 -7.65 -2.64
N LEU A 81 6.40 -6.73 -3.50
CA LEU A 81 7.23 -5.72 -4.16
C LEU A 81 7.85 -4.70 -3.20
N TRP A 82 7.27 -4.47 -2.02
CA TRP A 82 7.92 -3.67 -0.98
C TRP A 82 9.20 -4.37 -0.49
N GLY A 83 9.11 -5.66 -0.19
CA GLY A 83 10.26 -6.47 0.18
C GLY A 83 11.35 -6.47 -0.90
N GLU A 84 10.98 -6.68 -2.17
CA GLU A 84 11.93 -6.59 -3.29
C GLU A 84 12.60 -5.21 -3.37
N PHE A 85 11.87 -4.12 -3.07
CA PHE A 85 12.39 -2.76 -3.19
C PHE A 85 13.38 -2.45 -2.07
N ARG A 86 13.03 -2.83 -0.83
CA ARG A 86 13.93 -2.75 0.31
C ARG A 86 15.22 -3.55 0.07
N ASP A 87 15.10 -4.76 -0.48
CA ASP A 87 16.27 -5.59 -0.78
C ASP A 87 17.10 -5.00 -1.94
N ALA A 88 16.47 -4.37 -2.93
CA ALA A 88 17.18 -3.65 -4.00
C ALA A 88 17.94 -2.42 -3.47
N LEU A 89 17.36 -1.67 -2.52
CA LEU A 89 18.05 -0.60 -1.81
C LEU A 89 19.23 -1.16 -1.01
N ALA A 90 19.03 -2.24 -0.26
CA ALA A 90 20.11 -2.90 0.49
C ALA A 90 21.25 -3.37 -0.43
N ASN A 91 20.93 -3.88 -1.63
CA ASN A 91 21.93 -4.24 -2.63
C ASN A 91 22.68 -3.04 -3.19
N HIS A 92 22.02 -1.89 -3.34
CA HIS A 92 22.66 -0.64 -3.80
C HIS A 92 23.61 -0.08 -2.74
N TYR A 93 23.18 -0.03 -1.47
CA TYR A 93 23.95 0.56 -0.36
C TYR A 93 24.86 -0.43 0.37
N GLY A 94 24.73 -1.73 0.09
CA GLY A 94 25.59 -2.81 0.57
C GLY A 94 24.98 -3.68 1.70
N SER A 95 24.02 -3.17 2.46
CA SER A 95 23.30 -3.96 3.49
C SER A 95 21.99 -3.29 3.92
N LEU A 96 21.16 -4.01 4.69
CA LEU A 96 20.00 -3.42 5.37
C LEU A 96 20.41 -2.39 6.42
N ASP A 97 21.51 -2.60 7.14
CA ASP A 97 21.99 -1.65 8.14
C ASP A 97 22.49 -0.35 7.50
N ALA A 98 22.97 -0.38 6.25
CA ALA A 98 23.35 0.81 5.51
C ALA A 98 22.16 1.75 5.20
N LEU A 99 20.91 1.27 5.33
CA LEU A 99 19.70 2.05 5.15
C LEU A 99 19.30 2.84 6.42
N LYS A 100 19.91 2.54 7.57
CA LYS A 100 19.57 3.14 8.88
C LYS A 100 20.40 4.40 9.14
N THR A 101 20.27 5.41 8.29
CA THR A 101 21.11 6.61 8.34
C THR A 101 20.54 7.74 9.20
N GLY A 102 19.22 7.80 9.38
CA GLY A 102 18.51 8.74 10.25
C GLY A 102 17.72 8.01 11.34
N TRP A 103 17.18 8.75 12.31
CA TRP A 103 16.52 8.14 13.47
C TRP A 103 15.00 7.96 13.32
N VAL A 104 14.37 8.55 12.30
CA VAL A 104 12.92 8.39 12.08
C VAL A 104 12.54 6.98 11.61
N SER A 105 13.40 6.32 10.84
CA SER A 105 13.05 5.11 10.10
C SER A 105 14.22 4.13 10.04
N ASN A 106 13.92 2.87 9.74
CA ASN A 106 14.92 1.85 9.44
C ASN A 106 15.27 1.75 7.94
N VAL A 107 14.56 2.47 7.06
CA VAL A 107 14.79 2.48 5.61
C VAL A 107 14.86 3.91 5.13
N LEU A 108 16.08 4.41 4.93
CA LEU A 108 16.34 5.72 4.34
C LEU A 108 17.22 5.59 3.11
N PHE A 109 16.89 6.35 2.07
CA PHE A 109 17.59 6.31 0.80
C PHE A 109 17.48 7.65 0.05
N GLU A 110 18.25 7.80 -1.01
CA GLU A 110 18.16 8.98 -1.88
C GLU A 110 17.01 8.83 -2.90
N PRO A 111 16.08 9.80 -3.00
CA PRO A 111 14.94 9.74 -3.92
C PRO A 111 15.28 9.32 -5.37
N SER A 112 16.41 9.80 -5.89
CA SER A 112 16.93 9.46 -7.22
C SER A 112 17.28 7.97 -7.37
N VAL A 113 17.81 7.33 -6.32
CA VAL A 113 18.12 5.89 -6.30
C VAL A 113 16.83 5.07 -6.32
N GLY A 114 15.82 5.46 -5.53
CA GLY A 114 14.50 4.82 -5.60
C GLY A 114 13.89 4.90 -6.99
N ASN A 115 13.96 6.08 -7.63
CA ASN A 115 13.50 6.27 -9.00
C ASN A 115 14.31 5.43 -10.01
N GLU A 116 15.62 5.32 -9.84
CA GLU A 116 16.48 4.47 -10.68
C GLU A 116 16.05 3.00 -10.62
N ILE A 117 15.84 2.47 -9.41
CA ILE A 117 15.38 1.08 -9.20
C ILE A 117 14.07 0.83 -9.94
N PHE A 118 13.07 1.70 -9.77
CA PHE A 118 11.80 1.57 -10.46
C PHE A 118 11.91 1.67 -11.98
N ASN A 119 12.76 2.56 -12.50
CA ASN A 119 13.01 2.65 -13.94
C ASN A 119 13.66 1.37 -14.47
N LYS A 120 14.64 0.81 -13.75
CA LYS A 120 15.28 -0.46 -14.12
C LYS A 120 14.28 -1.61 -14.15
N TRP A 121 13.43 -1.71 -13.14
CA TRP A 121 12.41 -2.75 -13.07
C TRP A 121 11.39 -2.62 -14.19
N THR A 122 10.80 -1.43 -14.37
CA THR A 122 9.79 -1.23 -15.42
C THR A 122 10.36 -1.43 -16.83
N ALA A 123 11.63 -1.07 -17.07
CA ALA A 123 12.30 -1.32 -18.35
C ALA A 123 12.60 -2.80 -18.61
N ALA A 124 12.71 -3.62 -17.56
CA ALA A 124 12.93 -5.07 -17.67
C ALA A 124 11.65 -5.84 -18.06
N GLU A 125 10.47 -5.23 -17.92
CA GLU A 125 9.18 -5.88 -18.17
C GLU A 125 8.71 -5.66 -19.62
N PRO A 126 8.78 -6.65 -20.53
CA PRO A 126 8.51 -6.45 -21.96
C PRO A 126 7.04 -6.15 -22.27
N GLN A 127 6.12 -6.52 -21.38
CA GLN A 127 4.69 -6.25 -21.51
C GLN A 127 4.30 -4.86 -20.98
N LEU A 128 5.23 -4.14 -20.35
CA LEU A 128 4.97 -2.83 -19.77
C LEU A 128 5.43 -1.70 -20.69
N LYS A 129 4.55 -0.73 -20.89
CA LYS A 129 4.89 0.55 -21.48
C LYS A 129 4.69 1.68 -20.48
N CYS A 130 5.69 2.55 -20.31
CA CYS A 130 5.59 3.73 -19.45
C CYS A 130 5.49 5.01 -20.29
N TYR A 131 4.48 5.84 -19.99
CA TYR A 131 4.30 7.18 -20.55
C TYR A 131 4.48 8.23 -19.46
N PHE A 132 5.69 8.78 -19.38
CA PHE A 132 6.05 9.91 -18.53
C PHE A 132 5.55 11.24 -19.07
N ASN A 133 5.52 12.26 -18.21
CA ASN A 133 5.10 13.63 -18.57
C ASN A 133 3.77 13.62 -19.33
N THR A 134 2.83 12.79 -18.88
CA THR A 134 1.58 12.49 -19.57
C THR A 134 0.40 12.64 -18.63
N SER A 135 -0.54 13.52 -18.99
CA SER A 135 -1.78 13.71 -18.22
C SER A 135 -2.94 12.93 -18.83
N ILE A 136 -3.88 12.49 -17.98
CA ILE A 136 -5.18 11.96 -18.39
C ILE A 136 -6.17 13.12 -18.35
N GLU A 137 -6.77 13.47 -19.48
CA GLU A 137 -7.70 14.60 -19.61
C GLU A 137 -9.17 14.17 -19.55
N GLU A 138 -9.47 12.93 -19.93
CA GLU A 138 -10.83 12.40 -19.98
C GLU A 138 -10.82 10.88 -19.80
N VAL A 139 -11.77 10.38 -19.03
CA VAL A 139 -11.96 8.95 -18.75
C VAL A 139 -13.42 8.61 -19.03
N VAL A 140 -13.66 7.70 -19.99
CA VAL A 140 -15.01 7.38 -20.46
C VAL A 140 -15.25 5.88 -20.37
N ARG A 141 -16.33 5.50 -19.71
CA ARG A 141 -16.82 4.12 -19.69
C ARG A 141 -17.16 3.64 -21.09
N THR A 142 -16.89 2.38 -21.36
CA THR A 142 -17.32 1.65 -22.56
C THR A 142 -18.04 0.38 -22.13
N SER A 143 -18.63 -0.37 -23.06
CA SER A 143 -19.32 -1.63 -22.72
C SER A 143 -18.41 -2.65 -22.03
N ASN A 144 -17.12 -2.68 -22.37
CA ASN A 144 -16.17 -3.70 -21.92
C ASN A 144 -14.86 -3.10 -21.35
N GLY A 145 -14.92 -1.90 -20.76
CA GLY A 145 -13.74 -1.25 -20.17
C GLY A 145 -13.77 0.26 -20.32
N TRP A 146 -12.61 0.86 -20.57
CA TRP A 146 -12.42 2.32 -20.54
C TRP A 146 -11.75 2.87 -21.79
N LYS A 147 -12.08 4.11 -22.10
CA LYS A 147 -11.40 4.93 -23.10
C LYS A 147 -10.86 6.18 -22.41
N LEU A 148 -9.55 6.39 -22.50
CA LEU A 148 -8.84 7.52 -21.92
C LEU A 148 -8.35 8.45 -23.03
N LYS A 149 -8.54 9.76 -22.85
CA LYS A 149 -7.81 10.77 -23.63
C LYS A 149 -6.61 11.21 -22.81
N ILE A 150 -5.42 10.98 -23.33
CA ILE A 150 -4.18 11.37 -22.67
C ILE A 150 -3.44 12.42 -23.49
N ARG A 151 -2.74 13.32 -22.81
CA ARG A 151 -1.86 14.31 -23.43
C ARG A 151 -0.41 13.98 -23.10
N GLN A 152 0.34 13.59 -24.12
CA GLN A 152 1.76 13.27 -24.01
C GLN A 152 2.56 14.22 -24.89
N LYS A 153 3.53 14.94 -24.31
CA LYS A 153 4.40 15.90 -25.03
C LYS A 153 3.58 16.87 -25.92
N GLY A 154 2.50 17.42 -25.36
CA GLY A 154 1.57 18.33 -26.05
C GLY A 154 0.56 17.68 -27.00
N LYS A 155 0.76 16.42 -27.39
CA LYS A 155 -0.12 15.70 -28.33
C LYS A 155 -1.20 14.90 -27.60
N ARG A 156 -2.44 15.03 -28.04
CA ARG A 156 -3.58 14.22 -27.57
C ARG A 156 -3.60 12.87 -28.29
N GLN A 157 -3.80 11.80 -27.55
CA GLN A 157 -4.04 10.46 -28.09
C GLN A 157 -5.12 9.74 -27.28
N THR A 158 -5.80 8.80 -27.92
CA THR A 158 -6.84 7.98 -27.30
C THR A 158 -6.28 6.59 -27.00
N VAL A 159 -6.49 6.12 -25.78
CA VAL A 159 -6.13 4.78 -25.31
C VAL A 159 -7.40 4.03 -24.88
N LYS A 160 -7.49 2.75 -25.19
CA LYS A 160 -8.53 1.85 -24.70
C LYS A 160 -7.93 0.78 -23.78
N THR A 161 -8.69 0.37 -22.77
CA THR A 161 -8.31 -0.68 -21.82
C THR A 161 -9.50 -1.50 -21.35
N SER A 162 -9.26 -2.75 -20.97
CA SER A 162 -10.29 -3.61 -20.36
C SER A 162 -10.48 -3.28 -18.89
N TYR A 163 -9.37 -3.09 -18.17
CA TYR A 163 -9.34 -2.68 -16.76
C TYR A 163 -8.48 -1.43 -16.58
N LEU A 164 -8.92 -0.56 -15.69
CA LEU A 164 -8.22 0.67 -15.29
C LEU A 164 -7.87 0.57 -13.80
N ILE A 165 -6.66 0.90 -13.42
CA ILE A 165 -6.25 1.03 -12.02
C ILE A 165 -5.98 2.50 -11.76
N ASP A 166 -6.73 3.11 -10.83
CA ASP A 166 -6.42 4.45 -10.34
C ASP A 166 -5.42 4.35 -9.19
N ALA A 167 -4.18 4.72 -9.49
CA ALA A 167 -3.09 4.86 -8.56
C ALA A 167 -2.54 6.30 -8.56
N THR A 168 -3.39 7.28 -8.89
CA THR A 168 -3.05 8.69 -8.78
C THR A 168 -3.05 9.11 -7.31
N GLU A 169 -2.18 10.03 -6.92
CA GLU A 169 -1.97 10.42 -5.52
C GLU A 169 -3.26 10.83 -4.78
N LEU A 170 -4.23 11.43 -5.49
CA LEU A 170 -5.47 11.95 -4.92
C LEU A 170 -6.73 11.26 -5.48
N GLY A 171 -6.58 10.14 -6.20
CA GLY A 171 -7.69 9.40 -6.81
C GLY A 171 -8.47 10.19 -7.87
N ASP A 172 -7.76 10.94 -8.70
CA ASP A 172 -8.37 11.85 -9.68
C ASP A 172 -9.06 11.10 -10.83
N VAL A 173 -8.62 9.89 -11.16
CA VAL A 173 -9.24 9.09 -12.23
C VAL A 173 -10.56 8.49 -11.78
N ALA A 174 -10.63 7.99 -10.55
CA ALA A 174 -11.85 7.49 -9.92
C ALA A 174 -12.86 8.64 -9.71
N LYS A 175 -12.40 9.83 -9.32
CA LYS A 175 -13.27 11.02 -9.31
C LYS A 175 -13.77 11.38 -10.71
N ALA A 176 -12.90 11.41 -11.71
CA ALA A 176 -13.30 11.73 -13.09
C ALA A 176 -14.28 10.69 -13.66
N ALA A 177 -14.18 9.45 -13.20
CA ALA A 177 -15.13 8.38 -13.47
C ALA A 177 -16.45 8.52 -12.67
N GLY A 178 -16.59 9.50 -11.77
CA GLY A 178 -17.82 9.74 -11.02
C GLY A 178 -18.08 8.73 -9.91
N LEU A 179 -17.04 8.12 -9.36
CA LEU A 179 -17.18 7.25 -8.18
C LEU A 179 -17.40 8.12 -6.92
N PRO A 180 -18.27 7.69 -5.99
CA PRO A 180 -18.47 8.39 -4.72
C PRO A 180 -17.28 8.20 -3.77
N TYR A 181 -16.98 9.23 -2.98
CA TYR A 181 -15.85 9.24 -2.05
C TYR A 181 -16.12 10.13 -0.84
N HIS A 182 -15.31 9.92 0.18
CA HIS A 182 -15.17 10.75 1.37
C HIS A 182 -13.84 11.49 1.34
N ALA A 183 -13.79 12.63 2.04
CA ALA A 183 -12.59 13.41 2.26
C ALA A 183 -12.67 14.11 3.62
N GLY A 184 -11.51 14.40 4.23
CA GLY A 184 -11.46 14.95 5.59
C GLY A 184 -11.82 13.91 6.64
N MET A 185 -12.38 14.30 7.77
CA MET A 185 -12.70 13.36 8.85
C MET A 185 -14.11 12.78 8.69
N ASP A 186 -14.24 11.47 8.88
CA ASP A 186 -15.52 10.76 8.85
C ASP A 186 -16.25 10.91 10.20
N SER A 187 -17.59 10.76 10.23
CA SER A 187 -18.34 10.82 11.49
C SER A 187 -18.46 9.46 12.18
N ASN A 188 -18.47 9.45 13.52
CA ASN A 188 -18.70 8.23 14.31
C ASN A 188 -20.06 7.57 14.05
N LYS A 189 -21.06 8.35 13.63
CA LYS A 189 -22.40 7.84 13.28
C LYS A 189 -22.40 7.06 11.96
N ASP A 190 -21.52 7.45 11.03
CA ASP A 190 -21.36 6.81 9.73
C ASP A 190 -20.48 5.56 9.84
N THR A 191 -19.35 5.68 10.55
CA THR A 191 -18.35 4.59 10.59
C THR A 191 -18.52 3.62 11.74
N GLY A 192 -19.23 4.02 12.80
CA GLY A 192 -19.29 3.26 14.06
C GLY A 192 -17.97 3.24 14.84
N GLU A 193 -17.00 4.09 14.48
CA GLU A 193 -15.72 4.23 15.18
C GLU A 193 -15.85 5.24 16.32
N PRO A 194 -15.72 4.84 17.60
CA PRO A 194 -15.90 5.76 18.73
C PRO A 194 -14.93 6.93 18.77
N GLN A 195 -13.76 6.80 18.13
CA GLN A 195 -12.71 7.81 18.07
C GLN A 195 -12.95 8.85 16.98
N ALA A 196 -13.84 8.57 16.02
CA ALA A 196 -14.20 9.53 14.98
C ALA A 196 -15.03 10.68 15.57
N PRO A 197 -14.97 11.89 14.99
CA PRO A 197 -15.78 13.02 15.44
C PRO A 197 -17.29 12.78 15.28
N ASP A 198 -18.10 13.54 16.03
CA ASP A 198 -19.57 13.44 15.96
C ASP A 198 -20.17 13.84 14.60
N LYS A 199 -19.43 14.66 13.85
CA LYS A 199 -19.80 15.14 12.52
C LYS A 199 -18.60 15.05 11.59
N GLU A 200 -18.89 14.67 10.35
CA GLU A 200 -17.93 14.71 9.26
C GLU A 200 -17.52 16.14 8.94
N ASN A 201 -16.31 16.30 8.40
CA ASN A 201 -15.79 17.58 7.95
C ASN A 201 -14.89 17.39 6.72
N ASN A 202 -14.47 18.50 6.10
CA ASN A 202 -13.56 18.49 4.95
C ASN A 202 -12.13 18.92 5.34
N ILE A 203 -11.69 18.69 6.58
CA ILE A 203 -10.35 19.06 7.04
C ILE A 203 -9.42 17.90 6.74
N VAL A 204 -8.58 18.06 5.71
CA VAL A 204 -7.55 17.08 5.33
C VAL A 204 -6.27 17.26 6.15
N GLN A 205 -5.37 16.28 6.08
CA GLN A 205 -4.04 16.38 6.67
C GLN A 205 -3.12 17.37 5.96
N ASP A 206 -2.15 17.91 6.69
CA ASP A 206 -1.11 18.79 6.20
C ASP A 206 -0.25 18.10 5.12
N LEU A 207 0.14 18.84 4.09
CA LEU A 207 1.08 18.39 3.06
C LEU A 207 2.45 19.00 3.26
N THR A 208 3.48 18.47 2.60
CA THR A 208 4.86 18.96 2.77
C THR A 208 5.61 18.93 1.45
N TYR A 209 6.39 19.97 1.12
CA TYR A 209 7.44 19.84 0.13
C TYR A 209 8.72 19.36 0.83
N ALA A 210 8.95 18.05 0.81
CA ALA A 210 10.08 17.41 1.48
C ALA A 210 11.40 17.63 0.70
N ILE A 211 12.01 18.80 0.87
CA ILE A 211 13.23 19.15 0.13
C ILE A 211 14.45 18.39 0.66
N THR A 212 15.36 18.04 -0.24
CA THR A 212 16.62 17.39 0.11
C THR A 212 17.73 18.42 0.22
N VAL A 213 18.43 18.43 1.35
CA VAL A 213 19.54 19.34 1.64
C VAL A 213 20.81 18.56 1.98
N LYS A 214 21.96 19.21 1.92
CA LYS A 214 23.23 18.67 2.39
C LYS A 214 24.10 19.77 3.00
N LYS A 215 25.10 19.36 3.80
CA LYS A 215 26.13 20.27 4.31
C LYS A 215 27.26 20.39 3.28
N PHE A 216 27.61 21.61 2.91
CA PHE A 216 28.72 21.93 2.01
C PHE A 216 29.95 22.37 2.80
N ASP A 217 31.10 22.40 2.14
CA ASP A 217 32.36 22.89 2.74
C ASP A 217 32.38 24.43 2.90
N THR A 218 31.48 25.13 2.21
CA THR A 218 31.37 26.59 2.21
C THR A 218 29.94 27.03 2.53
N PRO A 219 29.73 28.24 3.09
CA PRO A 219 28.40 28.77 3.34
C PRO A 219 27.50 28.80 2.09
N GLN A 220 26.24 28.41 2.24
CA GLN A 220 25.22 28.30 1.18
C GLN A 220 24.02 29.23 1.43
N LEU A 221 24.26 30.40 2.02
CA LEU A 221 23.20 31.31 2.45
C LEU A 221 22.32 31.75 1.27
N ILE A 222 21.02 31.49 1.38
CA ILE A 222 20.04 31.97 0.41
C ILE A 222 19.61 33.41 0.74
N ALA A 223 19.17 34.14 -0.29
CA ALA A 223 18.60 35.47 -0.10
C ALA A 223 17.31 35.39 0.73
N ARG A 224 17.04 36.43 1.54
CA ARG A 224 15.85 36.51 2.39
C ARG A 224 14.58 36.30 1.58
N PRO A 225 13.81 35.23 1.82
CA PRO A 225 12.58 34.99 1.09
C PRO A 225 11.52 36.05 1.40
N LYS A 226 10.60 36.23 0.46
CA LYS A 226 9.42 37.08 0.64
C LYS A 226 8.59 36.59 1.84
N ASP A 227 8.02 37.54 2.59
CA ASP A 227 7.12 37.29 3.72
C ASP A 227 7.74 36.45 4.85
N TYR A 228 9.09 36.48 4.97
CA TYR A 228 9.81 35.78 6.03
C TYR A 228 9.63 36.41 7.41
N ASP A 229 9.12 35.59 8.34
CA ASP A 229 9.01 35.82 9.77
C ASP A 229 9.64 34.63 10.52
N PRO A 230 10.70 34.83 11.35
CA PRO A 230 11.31 33.73 12.10
C PRO A 230 10.35 33.08 13.10
N LEU A 231 9.30 33.77 13.53
CA LEU A 231 8.30 33.20 14.44
C LEU A 231 7.43 32.12 13.77
N GLU A 232 7.46 31.99 12.44
CA GLU A 232 6.83 30.86 11.71
C GLU A 232 7.42 29.51 12.14
N PHE A 233 8.72 29.48 12.49
CA PHE A 233 9.46 28.26 12.85
C PHE A 233 9.92 28.24 14.32
N ARG A 234 9.31 29.07 15.17
CA ARG A 234 9.58 29.06 16.60
C ARG A 234 9.34 27.66 17.16
N ASN A 235 10.16 27.26 18.14
CA ASN A 235 10.08 25.93 18.75
C ASN A 235 10.33 24.74 17.80
N CYS A 236 10.89 24.92 16.60
CA CYS A 236 11.18 23.79 15.73
C CYS A 236 12.35 22.91 16.22
N CYS A 237 13.29 23.51 16.92
CA CYS A 237 14.41 22.88 17.62
C CYS A 237 14.84 23.79 18.77
N THR A 238 15.87 23.43 19.53
CA THR A 238 16.48 24.36 20.49
C THR A 238 17.13 25.53 19.73
N CYS A 239 16.62 26.75 19.92
CA CYS A 239 17.07 27.97 19.25
C CYS A 239 16.65 29.23 20.05
N GLN A 240 17.09 30.41 19.60
CA GLN A 240 16.77 31.69 20.27
C GLN A 240 15.27 32.07 20.24
N TYR A 241 14.47 31.40 19.41
CA TYR A 241 13.03 31.64 19.27
C TYR A 241 12.19 30.66 20.08
N ASN A 242 12.76 29.98 21.08
CA ASN A 242 11.98 29.11 21.94
C ASN A 242 11.14 29.88 22.96
N ASP A 243 9.92 29.41 23.21
CA ASP A 243 9.00 30.00 24.18
C ASP A 243 8.14 28.94 24.89
N SER A 244 7.23 29.39 25.77
CA SER A 244 6.35 28.51 26.55
C SER A 244 5.28 27.78 25.73
N THR A 245 5.17 28.06 24.43
CA THR A 245 4.24 27.35 23.52
C THR A 245 4.83 26.06 22.93
N ALA A 246 6.10 25.76 23.22
CA ALA A 246 6.75 24.51 22.84
C ALA A 246 5.93 23.29 23.30
N LYS A 247 5.72 22.34 22.39
CA LYS A 247 5.05 21.07 22.67
C LYS A 247 6.13 20.00 22.80
N GLY A 248 6.13 19.27 23.91
CA GLY A 248 7.05 18.15 24.10
C GLY A 248 8.53 18.54 24.20
N HIS A 249 9.39 17.60 23.83
CA HIS A 249 10.84 17.76 23.90
C HIS A 249 11.37 18.49 22.66
N LEU A 250 12.12 19.58 22.88
CA LEU A 250 12.83 20.29 21.81
C LEU A 250 14.18 19.61 21.53
N TRP A 251 14.32 19.08 20.33
CA TRP A 251 15.57 18.49 19.85
C TRP A 251 16.63 19.55 19.55
N SER A 252 17.92 19.20 19.70
CA SER A 252 18.99 20.06 19.19
C SER A 252 18.89 20.23 17.67
N PRO A 253 19.43 21.30 17.08
CA PRO A 253 19.45 21.49 15.63
C PRO A 253 20.00 20.28 14.87
N GLU A 254 21.06 19.65 15.39
CA GLU A 254 21.69 18.47 14.80
C GLU A 254 20.78 17.24 14.87
N MET A 255 20.11 17.03 16.01
CA MET A 255 19.15 15.93 16.18
C MET A 255 17.93 16.12 15.29
N MET A 256 17.39 17.34 15.21
CA MET A 256 16.30 17.67 14.29
C MET A 256 16.71 17.39 12.83
N LEU A 257 17.92 17.80 12.41
CA LEU A 257 18.40 17.57 11.05
C LEU A 257 18.64 16.08 10.76
N SER A 258 19.13 15.30 11.74
CA SER A 258 19.39 13.87 11.58
C SER A 258 18.13 13.00 11.57
N TYR A 259 16.95 13.59 11.76
CA TYR A 259 15.64 12.93 11.64
C TYR A 259 15.53 12.09 10.38
N GLY A 260 15.64 12.76 9.23
CA GLY A 260 15.64 12.16 7.90
C GLY A 260 17.03 12.19 7.27
N GLN A 261 18.09 11.86 8.02
CA GLN A 261 19.43 11.74 7.42
C GLN A 261 19.43 10.60 6.40
N LEU A 262 19.80 10.92 5.17
CA LEU A 262 19.88 9.99 4.04
C LEU A 262 21.34 9.54 3.85
N PRO A 263 21.59 8.49 3.04
CA PRO A 263 22.94 8.14 2.62
C PRO A 263 23.68 9.32 1.96
N ASN A 264 25.01 9.21 1.93
CA ASN A 264 25.90 10.19 1.28
C ASN A 264 25.81 11.63 1.83
N GLY A 265 25.46 11.79 3.11
CA GLY A 265 25.49 13.09 3.81
C GLY A 265 24.38 14.05 3.39
N LYS A 266 23.28 13.52 2.84
CA LYS A 266 22.06 14.27 2.52
C LYS A 266 21.05 14.16 3.66
N TYR A 267 20.08 15.06 3.67
CA TYR A 267 19.01 15.11 4.68
C TYR A 267 17.69 15.48 4.01
N MET A 268 16.62 14.82 4.42
CA MET A 268 15.25 15.16 4.06
C MET A 268 14.71 16.19 5.07
N LEU A 269 14.31 17.37 4.60
CA LEU A 269 13.58 18.33 5.41
C LEU A 269 12.08 18.05 5.30
N ASN A 270 11.57 17.28 6.25
CA ASN A 270 10.14 17.00 6.45
C ASN A 270 9.90 16.98 7.96
N TRP A 271 9.63 18.15 8.55
CA TRP A 271 9.60 18.31 10.00
C TRP A 271 8.25 18.86 10.46
N SER A 272 7.53 18.06 11.26
CA SER A 272 6.16 18.36 11.72
C SER A 272 6.11 19.29 12.94
N GLU A 273 7.19 19.40 13.70
CA GLU A 273 7.25 20.27 14.89
C GLU A 273 7.57 21.71 14.48
N ASN A 274 6.58 22.45 13.97
CA ASN A 274 6.74 23.84 13.49
C ASN A 274 7.80 23.98 12.37
N GLY A 275 7.94 22.97 11.51
CA GLY A 275 8.83 23.00 10.35
C GLY A 275 8.10 23.40 9.06
N ASN A 276 8.21 22.57 8.03
CA ASN A 276 7.75 22.87 6.68
C ASN A 276 6.44 22.19 6.26
N ASP A 277 5.73 21.55 7.19
CA ASP A 277 4.34 21.14 6.95
C ASP A 277 3.49 22.36 6.56
N PHE A 278 2.48 22.16 5.72
CA PHE A 278 1.65 23.22 5.16
C PHE A 278 0.22 22.72 4.96
N TYR A 279 -0.73 23.38 5.59
CA TYR A 279 -2.14 23.06 5.38
C TYR A 279 -2.60 23.59 4.02
N LEU A 280 -3.02 22.67 3.15
CA LEU A 280 -3.69 22.99 1.89
C LEU A 280 -4.73 21.91 1.59
N ASN A 281 -6.02 22.30 1.58
CA ASN A 281 -7.06 21.45 1.02
C ASN A 281 -7.29 21.81 -0.46
N ASP A 282 -6.60 21.14 -1.36
CA ASP A 282 -6.71 21.30 -2.80
C ASP A 282 -7.27 20.06 -3.50
N ILE A 283 -7.83 19.11 -2.74
CA ILE A 283 -8.30 17.85 -3.30
C ILE A 283 -9.29 18.15 -4.42
N GLU A 284 -10.23 19.07 -4.23
CA GLU A 284 -11.26 19.42 -5.22
C GLU A 284 -10.78 20.27 -6.40
N CYS A 285 -9.54 20.76 -6.35
CA CYS A 285 -8.96 21.60 -7.39
C CYS A 285 -8.60 20.79 -8.65
N THR A 286 -8.57 21.49 -9.80
CA THR A 286 -7.94 20.98 -11.02
C THR A 286 -6.41 20.95 -10.86
N GLN A 287 -5.72 20.13 -11.66
CA GLN A 287 -4.25 20.05 -11.60
C GLN A 287 -3.57 21.43 -11.72
N ALA A 288 -4.03 22.28 -12.64
CA ALA A 288 -3.44 23.61 -12.84
C ALA A 288 -3.64 24.53 -11.62
N GLN A 289 -4.74 24.38 -10.89
CA GLN A 289 -4.96 25.10 -9.64
C GLN A 289 -4.06 24.57 -8.53
N ARG A 290 -3.89 23.24 -8.42
CA ARG A 290 -2.97 22.62 -7.44
C ARG A 290 -1.54 23.10 -7.68
N ASP A 291 -1.04 22.97 -8.91
CA ASP A 291 0.30 23.44 -9.30
C ASP A 291 0.53 24.93 -8.93
N SER A 292 -0.53 25.75 -8.95
CA SER A 292 -0.46 27.15 -8.52
C SER A 292 -0.46 27.31 -7.00
N LEU A 293 -1.35 26.63 -6.28
CA LEU A 293 -1.53 26.75 -4.83
C LEU A 293 -0.36 26.16 -4.05
N GLU A 294 0.19 25.05 -4.55
CA GLU A 294 1.35 24.35 -4.01
C GLU A 294 2.61 25.23 -3.91
N ASN A 295 2.70 26.32 -4.68
CA ASN A 295 3.79 27.31 -4.54
C ASN A 295 3.86 27.91 -3.12
N GLY A 296 2.74 27.95 -2.39
CA GLY A 296 2.71 28.36 -0.99
C GLY A 296 3.52 27.41 -0.09
N ALA A 297 3.38 26.10 -0.30
CA ALA A 297 4.14 25.08 0.43
C ALA A 297 5.63 25.08 0.05
N LYS A 298 5.95 25.31 -1.24
CA LYS A 298 7.34 25.55 -1.66
C LYS A 298 7.94 26.77 -0.98
N ALA A 299 7.17 27.87 -0.92
CA ALA A 299 7.59 29.10 -0.28
C ALA A 299 7.83 28.92 1.24
N LYS A 300 7.00 28.13 1.93
CA LYS A 300 7.25 27.79 3.35
C LYS A 300 8.52 26.97 3.53
N SER A 301 8.74 25.97 2.67
CA SER A 301 9.94 25.12 2.73
C SER A 301 11.24 25.91 2.51
N ILE A 302 11.25 26.88 1.59
CA ILE A 302 12.44 27.75 1.40
C ILE A 302 12.63 28.75 2.55
N ARG A 303 11.54 29.25 3.16
CA ARG A 303 11.61 30.05 4.39
C ARG A 303 12.18 29.24 5.56
N TYR A 304 11.84 27.96 5.64
CA TYR A 304 12.39 27.07 6.67
C TYR A 304 13.90 26.86 6.48
N LEU A 305 14.35 26.59 5.26
CA LEU A 305 15.79 26.51 4.98
C LEU A 305 16.52 27.83 5.33
N TYR A 306 15.94 28.98 4.97
CA TYR A 306 16.50 30.28 5.36
C TYR A 306 16.61 30.41 6.88
N PHE A 307 15.56 30.04 7.64
CA PHE A 307 15.58 30.05 9.10
C PHE A 307 16.74 29.20 9.66
N LEU A 308 16.92 27.97 9.16
CA LEU A 308 18.00 27.10 9.59
C LEU A 308 19.39 27.72 9.32
N GLN A 309 19.55 28.37 8.17
CA GLN A 309 20.83 28.99 7.79
C GLN A 309 21.18 30.22 8.63
N HIS A 310 20.22 31.12 8.84
CA HIS A 310 20.46 32.46 9.39
C HIS A 310 20.16 32.57 10.88
N GLU A 311 19.12 31.89 11.36
CA GLU A 311 18.67 32.00 12.76
C GLU A 311 19.24 30.90 13.64
N VAL A 312 19.34 29.68 13.09
CA VAL A 312 19.91 28.51 13.79
C VAL A 312 21.43 28.43 13.59
N GLY A 313 21.96 29.08 12.55
CA GLY A 313 23.39 29.16 12.28
C GLY A 313 23.95 28.03 11.42
N MET A 314 23.10 27.24 10.74
CA MET A 314 23.51 26.18 9.80
C MET A 314 23.93 26.76 8.45
N THR A 315 24.91 27.68 8.46
CA THR A 315 25.27 28.50 7.30
C THR A 315 25.72 27.71 6.07
N ASN A 316 26.19 26.48 6.24
CA ASN A 316 26.67 25.60 5.18
C ASN A 316 25.63 24.57 4.68
N LEU A 317 24.42 24.58 5.24
CA LEU A 317 23.32 23.73 4.77
C LEU A 317 22.75 24.34 3.48
N GLY A 318 22.62 23.57 2.41
CA GLY A 318 22.06 24.03 1.14
C GLY A 318 21.26 22.96 0.42
N LEU A 319 20.50 23.34 -0.61
CA LEU A 319 19.75 22.40 -1.45
C LEU A 319 20.72 21.39 -2.11
N ALA A 320 20.34 20.11 -2.07
CA ALA A 320 21.07 19.06 -2.76
C ALA A 320 20.62 18.97 -4.23
N ASP A 321 21.54 18.61 -5.12
CA ASP A 321 21.22 18.29 -6.51
C ASP A 321 20.65 16.87 -6.61
N GLU A 322 19.39 16.73 -6.18
CA GLU A 322 18.69 15.43 -6.08
C GLU A 322 17.62 15.27 -7.17
N TYR A 323 16.93 16.36 -7.53
CA TYR A 323 15.77 16.34 -8.42
C TYR A 323 16.09 16.98 -9.78
N PRO A 324 15.43 16.57 -10.87
CA PRO A 324 15.65 17.12 -12.21
C PRO A 324 14.97 18.48 -12.42
N THR A 325 14.54 19.16 -11.36
CA THR A 325 13.87 20.46 -11.43
C THR A 325 14.88 21.59 -11.32
N ALA A 326 14.61 22.72 -11.99
CA ALA A 326 15.52 23.87 -11.98
C ALA A 326 15.63 24.55 -10.60
N ASP A 327 14.65 24.33 -9.72
CA ASP A 327 14.63 24.85 -8.35
C ASP A 327 15.23 23.87 -7.34
N HIS A 328 15.64 22.66 -7.76
CA HIS A 328 16.10 21.55 -6.90
C HIS A 328 15.05 21.05 -5.87
N PHE A 329 13.76 21.34 -6.09
CA PHE A 329 12.67 20.80 -5.26
C PHE A 329 12.16 19.45 -5.79
N PRO A 330 11.48 18.65 -4.95
CA PRO A 330 10.66 17.54 -5.43
C PRO A 330 9.70 17.95 -6.55
N LEU A 331 9.31 16.98 -7.39
CA LEU A 331 8.42 17.19 -8.54
C LEU A 331 6.96 17.45 -8.12
N MET A 332 6.59 17.09 -6.90
CA MET A 332 5.26 17.28 -6.31
C MET A 332 5.36 17.32 -4.78
N PRO A 333 4.35 17.83 -4.04
CA PRO A 333 4.34 17.72 -2.58
C PRO A 333 4.05 16.29 -2.15
N TYR A 334 4.40 16.02 -0.90
CA TYR A 334 3.90 14.88 -0.15
C TYR A 334 2.46 15.15 0.31
N TYR A 335 1.51 14.49 -0.34
CA TYR A 335 0.13 14.39 0.14
C TYR A 335 0.01 13.26 1.16
N ARG A 336 -0.48 13.57 2.37
CA ARG A 336 -0.84 12.56 3.40
C ARG A 336 -2.25 12.01 3.20
N GLU A 337 -3.14 12.79 2.60
CA GLU A 337 -4.54 12.41 2.44
C GLU A 337 -5.03 12.70 1.02
N GLY A 338 -5.80 11.76 0.49
CA GLY A 338 -6.53 11.88 -0.77
C GLY A 338 -8.00 11.56 -0.58
N ARG A 339 -8.69 11.29 -1.68
CA ARG A 339 -10.08 10.83 -1.65
C ARG A 339 -10.16 9.37 -1.26
N ARG A 340 -11.01 9.03 -0.30
CA ARG A 340 -11.26 7.64 0.09
C ARG A 340 -12.57 7.19 -0.54
N PHE A 341 -12.52 6.30 -1.53
CA PHE A 341 -13.69 5.93 -2.33
C PHE A 341 -14.56 4.88 -1.64
N GLU A 342 -15.84 4.81 -2.00
CA GLU A 342 -16.74 3.74 -1.54
C GLU A 342 -16.40 2.41 -2.25
N GLY A 343 -15.85 1.47 -1.51
CA GLY A 343 -15.54 0.11 -1.96
C GLY A 343 -16.56 -0.91 -1.48
N VAL A 344 -16.36 -2.16 -1.90
CA VAL A 344 -17.16 -3.32 -1.43
C VAL A 344 -17.07 -3.45 0.09
N VAL A 345 -15.88 -3.18 0.63
CA VAL A 345 -15.60 -3.08 2.06
C VAL A 345 -15.02 -1.71 2.33
N ARG A 346 -15.57 -1.00 3.31
CA ARG A 346 -14.92 0.15 3.93
C ARG A 346 -14.23 -0.34 5.20
N PHE A 347 -12.90 -0.35 5.20
CA PHE A 347 -12.11 -0.86 6.32
C PHE A 347 -11.99 0.19 7.42
N THR A 348 -12.27 -0.21 8.65
CA THR A 348 -12.42 0.66 9.82
C THR A 348 -11.43 0.29 10.93
N LEU A 349 -11.28 1.18 11.90
CA LEU A 349 -10.43 0.95 13.06
C LEU A 349 -10.94 -0.21 13.93
N ASN A 350 -12.25 -0.44 13.96
CA ASN A 350 -12.85 -1.58 14.66
C ASN A 350 -12.37 -2.92 14.08
N ASP A 351 -12.21 -2.99 12.75
CA ASP A 351 -11.70 -4.17 12.05
C ASP A 351 -10.22 -4.46 12.39
N ILE A 352 -9.45 -3.40 12.68
CA ILE A 352 -8.04 -3.50 13.10
C ILE A 352 -7.94 -3.89 14.58
N SER A 353 -8.70 -3.22 15.44
CA SER A 353 -8.58 -3.39 16.90
C SER A 353 -9.14 -4.72 17.40
N ALA A 354 -10.18 -5.28 16.75
CA ALA A 354 -10.83 -6.50 17.18
C ALA A 354 -11.24 -7.39 15.99
N PRO A 355 -10.28 -7.87 15.16
CA PRO A 355 -10.56 -8.52 13.88
C PRO A 355 -11.40 -9.80 14.01
N TYR A 356 -11.21 -10.56 15.08
CA TYR A 356 -11.86 -11.86 15.27
C TYR A 356 -13.27 -11.78 15.86
N SER A 357 -13.70 -10.61 16.36
CA SER A 357 -15.03 -10.40 16.94
C SER A 357 -15.97 -9.60 16.06
N GLN A 358 -15.54 -9.17 14.86
CA GLN A 358 -16.39 -8.44 13.93
C GLN A 358 -17.39 -9.37 13.23
N ASP A 359 -18.59 -8.85 12.94
CA ASP A 359 -19.62 -9.55 12.16
C ASP A 359 -19.14 -9.96 10.75
N LYS A 360 -18.22 -9.17 10.19
CA LYS A 360 -17.51 -9.43 8.95
C LYS A 360 -16.08 -9.81 9.32
N PRO A 361 -15.69 -11.10 9.25
CA PRO A 361 -14.33 -11.54 9.58
C PRO A 361 -13.37 -11.19 8.44
N LEU A 362 -13.10 -9.89 8.26
CA LEU A 362 -12.37 -9.33 7.11
C LEU A 362 -10.91 -9.81 7.03
N TYR A 363 -10.32 -10.23 8.16
CA TYR A 363 -8.99 -10.85 8.21
C TYR A 363 -8.87 -12.06 7.27
N ARG A 364 -9.98 -12.74 6.96
CA ARG A 364 -10.01 -13.88 6.04
C ARG A 364 -9.76 -13.51 4.59
N THR A 365 -9.95 -12.23 4.27
CA THR A 365 -9.76 -11.66 2.93
C THR A 365 -8.51 -10.78 2.86
N ALA A 366 -7.62 -10.86 3.86
CA ALA A 366 -6.44 -10.02 3.93
C ALA A 366 -5.47 -10.29 2.77
N ILE A 367 -4.96 -9.22 2.16
CA ILE A 367 -4.13 -9.25 0.93
C ILE A 367 -2.88 -8.38 1.00
N ALA A 368 -2.74 -7.59 2.05
CA ALA A 368 -1.62 -6.72 2.34
C ALA A 368 -1.53 -6.53 3.85
N VAL A 369 -0.38 -6.11 4.35
CA VAL A 369 -0.14 -5.91 5.78
C VAL A 369 0.34 -4.49 6.05
N GLY A 370 0.13 -4.03 7.28
CA GLY A 370 0.67 -2.78 7.82
C GLY A 370 0.96 -2.90 9.32
N ASP A 371 2.00 -2.25 9.81
CA ASP A 371 2.39 -2.27 11.23
C ASP A 371 2.44 -0.90 11.94
N TYR A 372 2.19 0.20 11.23
CA TYR A 372 2.37 1.53 11.82
C TYR A 372 1.16 1.95 12.68
N PRO A 373 1.35 2.75 13.73
CA PRO A 373 0.25 3.40 14.47
C PRO A 373 -0.60 4.32 13.59
N VAL A 374 -1.76 4.73 14.10
CA VAL A 374 -2.56 5.78 13.44
C VAL A 374 -1.92 7.14 13.70
N ASP A 375 -1.52 7.83 12.62
CA ASP A 375 -0.84 9.13 12.68
C ASP A 375 -1.45 10.15 11.71
N HIS A 376 -2.00 11.26 12.25
CA HIS A 376 -2.56 12.36 11.46
C HIS A 376 -1.88 13.69 11.76
N HIS A 377 -1.61 14.47 10.69
CA HIS A 377 -0.97 15.78 10.77
C HIS A 377 -1.96 16.90 10.47
N HIS A 378 -2.29 17.73 11.45
CA HIS A 378 -3.21 18.87 11.28
C HIS A 378 -2.73 20.13 12.03
N HIS A 379 -1.44 20.23 12.31
CA HIS A 379 -0.86 21.31 13.12
C HIS A 379 -0.92 22.67 12.41
N GLU A 380 -0.98 22.67 11.08
CA GLU A 380 -1.02 23.91 10.30
C GLU A 380 -2.43 24.42 10.03
N TYR A 381 -3.45 23.60 10.27
CA TYR A 381 -4.83 24.06 10.20
C TYR A 381 -5.11 25.12 11.28
N LYS A 382 -5.54 26.32 10.87
CA LYS A 382 -5.77 27.44 11.79
C LYS A 382 -7.25 27.59 12.21
N GLY A 383 -8.15 26.77 11.69
CA GLY A 383 -9.55 26.77 12.09
C GLY A 383 -9.74 26.19 13.50
N SER A 384 -10.64 26.77 14.27
CA SER A 384 -10.95 26.32 15.64
C SER A 384 -11.90 25.12 15.69
N ASP A 385 -12.35 24.64 14.53
CA ASP A 385 -13.34 23.57 14.34
C ASP A 385 -12.72 22.18 14.17
N ILE A 386 -11.39 22.06 14.26
CA ILE A 386 -10.73 20.76 14.28
C ILE A 386 -11.06 20.00 15.58
N PRO A 387 -11.63 18.80 15.50
CA PRO A 387 -11.93 18.00 16.68
C PRO A 387 -10.64 17.40 17.27
N THR A 388 -10.60 17.28 18.60
CA THR A 388 -9.56 16.49 19.28
C THR A 388 -9.84 15.01 19.06
N ILE A 389 -8.92 14.31 18.40
CA ILE A 389 -8.99 12.85 18.19
C ILE A 389 -7.91 12.20 19.05
N ASN A 390 -8.32 11.22 19.87
CA ASN A 390 -7.39 10.37 20.60
C ASN A 390 -7.18 9.09 19.80
N PHE A 391 -6.01 8.94 19.19
CA PHE A 391 -5.67 7.75 18.41
C PHE A 391 -5.48 6.54 19.34
N PRO A 392 -6.18 5.42 19.10
CA PRO A 392 -6.05 4.25 19.93
C PRO A 392 -4.77 3.47 19.58
N MET A 393 -4.26 2.74 20.56
CA MET A 393 -3.24 1.73 20.33
C MET A 393 -3.83 0.58 19.49
N ILE A 394 -3.27 0.35 18.30
CA ILE A 394 -3.69 -0.71 17.39
C ILE A 394 -2.60 -1.78 17.26
N PRO A 395 -2.94 -3.05 16.94
CA PRO A 395 -1.96 -4.02 16.49
C PRO A 395 -1.55 -3.76 15.03
N SER A 396 -0.56 -4.52 14.53
CA SER A 396 -0.40 -4.66 13.08
C SER A 396 -1.60 -5.39 12.50
N TYR A 397 -1.89 -5.15 11.23
CA TYR A 397 -3.16 -5.56 10.63
C TYR A 397 -2.99 -6.09 9.20
N GLY A 398 -3.99 -6.87 8.77
CA GLY A 398 -4.17 -7.28 7.39
C GLY A 398 -5.28 -6.47 6.72
N ILE A 399 -5.05 -5.99 5.50
CA ILE A 399 -6.01 -5.18 4.74
C ILE A 399 -6.87 -6.08 3.86
N PRO A 400 -8.22 -5.98 3.93
CA PRO A 400 -9.11 -6.87 3.21
C PRO A 400 -9.23 -6.53 1.72
N LEU A 401 -9.39 -7.55 0.87
CA LEU A 401 -9.48 -7.40 -0.58
C LEU A 401 -10.58 -6.43 -1.05
N GLY A 402 -11.69 -6.34 -0.32
CA GLY A 402 -12.82 -5.49 -0.71
C GLY A 402 -12.50 -3.99 -0.80
N VAL A 403 -11.39 -3.51 -0.23
CA VAL A 403 -11.03 -2.08 -0.25
C VAL A 403 -10.57 -1.57 -1.62
N VAL A 404 -10.03 -2.47 -2.47
CA VAL A 404 -9.51 -2.10 -3.81
C VAL A 404 -10.59 -2.16 -4.88
N ILE A 405 -11.78 -2.70 -4.57
CA ILE A 405 -12.88 -2.91 -5.50
C ILE A 405 -13.99 -1.88 -5.20
N PRO A 406 -14.26 -0.93 -6.10
CA PRO A 406 -15.38 -0.01 -5.96
C PRO A 406 -16.73 -0.69 -5.78
N GLN A 407 -17.63 -0.06 -5.01
CA GLN A 407 -18.96 -0.61 -4.75
C GLN A 407 -19.82 -0.74 -6.02
N LYS A 408 -19.68 0.19 -6.98
CA LYS A 408 -20.55 0.31 -8.17
C LYS A 408 -19.78 0.35 -9.50
N GLU A 409 -18.53 -0.10 -9.52
CA GLU A 409 -17.70 -0.12 -10.71
C GLU A 409 -16.87 -1.40 -10.78
N ASP A 410 -16.93 -2.08 -11.92
CA ASP A 410 -16.40 -3.42 -12.13
C ASP A 410 -15.22 -3.46 -13.08
N ARG A 411 -14.78 -2.32 -13.61
CA ARG A 411 -13.62 -2.26 -14.50
C ARG A 411 -12.62 -1.19 -14.11
N LEU A 412 -12.80 -0.57 -12.94
CA LEU A 412 -11.85 0.33 -12.30
C LEU A 412 -11.48 -0.25 -10.94
N LEU A 413 -10.20 -0.33 -10.63
CA LEU A 413 -9.70 -0.69 -9.31
C LEU A 413 -9.04 0.51 -8.63
N LEU A 414 -9.14 0.55 -7.31
CA LEU A 414 -8.58 1.59 -6.46
C LEU A 414 -7.24 1.11 -5.92
N ALA A 415 -6.24 1.96 -6.00
CA ALA A 415 -4.92 1.76 -5.43
C ALA A 415 -4.47 3.06 -4.76
N GLU A 416 -3.24 3.10 -4.24
CA GLU A 416 -2.72 4.26 -3.52
C GLU A 416 -3.67 4.67 -2.37
N LYS A 417 -3.80 5.97 -2.08
CA LYS A 417 -4.67 6.51 -1.02
C LYS A 417 -6.16 6.49 -1.40
N ALA A 418 -6.49 6.00 -2.60
CA ALA A 418 -7.86 5.97 -3.12
C ALA A 418 -8.69 4.79 -2.60
N VAL A 419 -8.06 3.83 -1.92
CA VAL A 419 -8.73 2.63 -1.40
C VAL A 419 -9.81 2.96 -0.37
N SER A 420 -10.75 2.03 -0.18
CA SER A 420 -11.90 2.24 0.69
C SER A 420 -11.58 1.99 2.17
N VAL A 421 -11.13 3.05 2.83
CA VAL A 421 -10.80 3.08 4.26
C VAL A 421 -11.45 4.30 4.92
N THR A 422 -11.57 4.29 6.25
CA THR A 422 -11.96 5.50 7.00
C THR A 422 -10.78 6.48 7.12
N ASN A 423 -11.04 7.72 7.51
CA ASN A 423 -10.00 8.73 7.77
C ASN A 423 -8.98 8.22 8.79
N LEU A 424 -9.46 7.63 9.89
CA LEU A 424 -8.61 7.06 10.94
C LEU A 424 -7.70 5.96 10.39
N VAL A 425 -8.25 5.03 9.59
CA VAL A 425 -7.46 3.95 8.99
C VAL A 425 -6.48 4.48 7.93
N ASN A 426 -6.83 5.54 7.19
CA ASN A 426 -5.90 6.19 6.27
C ASN A 426 -4.63 6.69 6.98
N GLY A 427 -4.71 7.08 8.27
CA GLY A 427 -3.57 7.47 9.08
C GLY A 427 -2.46 6.42 9.22
N THR A 428 -2.75 5.15 8.92
CA THR A 428 -1.77 4.07 8.94
C THR A 428 -1.63 3.37 7.57
N THR A 429 -2.68 3.33 6.74
CA THR A 429 -2.62 2.66 5.43
C THR A 429 -2.03 3.50 4.30
N ARG A 430 -1.89 4.82 4.48
CA ARG A 430 -1.30 5.74 3.48
C ARG A 430 0.20 5.55 3.24
N LEU A 431 0.86 4.77 4.09
CA LEU A 431 2.32 4.62 4.10
C LEU A 431 2.81 3.84 2.89
N GLN A 432 4.02 4.19 2.45
CA GLN A 432 4.61 3.72 1.21
C GLN A 432 4.67 2.18 1.10
N PRO A 433 5.08 1.42 2.15
CA PRO A 433 5.07 -0.03 2.10
C PRO A 433 3.68 -0.62 1.86
N VAL A 434 2.66 -0.04 2.49
CA VAL A 434 1.27 -0.48 2.39
C VAL A 434 0.71 -0.18 1.00
N VAL A 435 0.88 1.04 0.49
CA VAL A 435 0.36 1.41 -0.83
C VAL A 435 1.05 0.67 -1.97
N MET A 436 2.34 0.32 -1.83
CA MET A 436 3.05 -0.56 -2.78
C MET A 436 2.37 -1.93 -2.89
N GLN A 437 2.01 -2.54 -1.76
CA GLN A 437 1.26 -3.80 -1.72
C GLN A 437 -0.14 -3.64 -2.35
N LEU A 438 -0.87 -2.57 -2.03
CA LEU A 438 -2.21 -2.32 -2.59
C LEU A 438 -2.18 -2.18 -4.13
N GLY A 439 -1.12 -1.59 -4.68
CA GLY A 439 -0.91 -1.50 -6.12
C GLY A 439 -0.67 -2.87 -6.75
N GLN A 440 0.20 -3.67 -6.14
CA GLN A 440 0.44 -5.06 -6.54
C GLN A 440 -0.88 -5.87 -6.53
N VAL A 441 -1.68 -5.73 -5.48
CA VAL A 441 -2.97 -6.43 -5.32
C VAL A 441 -3.97 -6.00 -6.40
N ALA A 442 -4.13 -4.71 -6.66
CA ALA A 442 -5.02 -4.22 -7.71
C ALA A 442 -4.65 -4.82 -9.08
N ALA A 443 -3.36 -4.96 -9.37
CA ALA A 443 -2.91 -5.62 -10.59
C ALA A 443 -3.23 -7.12 -10.63
N VAL A 444 -3.01 -7.86 -9.53
CA VAL A 444 -3.38 -9.28 -9.44
C VAL A 444 -4.87 -9.47 -9.74
N VAL A 445 -5.73 -8.66 -9.11
CA VAL A 445 -7.19 -8.73 -9.30
C VAL A 445 -7.56 -8.44 -10.76
N ALA A 446 -7.02 -7.37 -11.36
CA ALA A 446 -7.30 -7.03 -12.76
C ALA A 446 -6.87 -8.15 -13.73
N CYS A 447 -5.70 -8.74 -13.50
CA CYS A 447 -5.16 -9.80 -14.37
C CYS A 447 -5.95 -11.11 -14.23
N LEU A 448 -6.35 -11.48 -13.01
CA LEU A 448 -7.21 -12.65 -12.79
C LEU A 448 -8.61 -12.43 -13.39
N ALA A 449 -9.20 -11.24 -13.22
CA ALA A 449 -10.46 -10.89 -13.85
C ALA A 449 -10.39 -11.00 -15.38
N LEU A 450 -9.29 -10.54 -15.97
CA LEU A 450 -9.04 -10.66 -17.41
C LEU A 450 -8.89 -12.12 -17.85
N LYS A 451 -8.09 -12.91 -17.13
CA LYS A 451 -7.84 -14.34 -17.39
C LYS A 451 -9.12 -15.17 -17.35
N HIS A 452 -9.99 -14.89 -16.38
CA HIS A 452 -11.25 -15.61 -16.18
C HIS A 452 -12.43 -15.02 -16.94
N HIS A 453 -12.22 -13.92 -17.67
CA HIS A 453 -13.25 -13.19 -18.37
C HIS A 453 -14.43 -12.76 -17.47
N CYS A 454 -14.13 -12.37 -16.23
CA CYS A 454 -15.10 -11.95 -15.22
C CYS A 454 -14.82 -10.53 -14.72
N THR A 455 -15.66 -10.04 -13.81
CA THR A 455 -15.42 -8.78 -13.10
C THR A 455 -14.51 -8.99 -11.88
N PRO A 456 -13.79 -7.96 -11.41
CA PRO A 456 -12.97 -8.02 -10.20
C PRO A 456 -13.69 -8.58 -8.97
N ARG A 457 -14.98 -8.28 -8.82
CA ARG A 457 -15.79 -8.77 -7.70
C ARG A 457 -16.10 -10.28 -7.76
N GLU A 458 -15.94 -10.89 -8.92
CA GLU A 458 -16.16 -12.32 -9.16
C GLU A 458 -14.87 -13.13 -9.05
N VAL A 459 -13.71 -12.48 -8.92
CA VAL A 459 -12.42 -13.15 -8.71
C VAL A 459 -12.39 -13.80 -7.33
N SER A 460 -11.93 -15.06 -7.24
CA SER A 460 -11.78 -15.75 -5.96
C SER A 460 -10.75 -15.05 -5.06
N VAL A 461 -11.13 -14.78 -3.81
CA VAL A 461 -10.24 -14.23 -2.78
C VAL A 461 -9.01 -15.12 -2.61
N HIS A 462 -9.20 -16.44 -2.53
CA HIS A 462 -8.11 -17.38 -2.30
C HIS A 462 -7.19 -17.53 -3.51
N GLU A 463 -7.69 -17.34 -4.73
CA GLU A 463 -6.84 -17.28 -5.92
C GLU A 463 -5.95 -16.02 -5.92
N VAL A 464 -6.51 -14.87 -5.55
CA VAL A 464 -5.73 -13.63 -5.36
C VAL A 464 -4.64 -13.84 -4.29
N GLN A 465 -5.03 -14.36 -3.13
CA GLN A 465 -4.11 -14.64 -2.03
C GLN A 465 -3.04 -15.66 -2.39
N ASN A 466 -3.34 -16.71 -3.17
CA ASN A 466 -2.33 -17.66 -3.66
C ASN A 466 -1.31 -16.98 -4.58
N VAL A 467 -1.76 -16.17 -5.54
CA VAL A 467 -0.84 -15.41 -6.41
C VAL A 467 0.04 -14.49 -5.56
N LEU A 468 -0.52 -13.82 -4.55
CA LEU A 468 0.23 -12.97 -3.63
C LEU A 468 1.26 -13.75 -2.81
N LEU A 469 0.89 -14.90 -2.23
CA LEU A 469 1.82 -15.79 -1.52
C LEU A 469 2.96 -16.29 -2.43
N ASP A 470 2.66 -16.57 -3.70
CA ASP A 470 3.67 -16.97 -4.69
C ASP A 470 4.61 -15.84 -5.08
N ASN A 471 4.14 -14.58 -5.01
CA ASN A 471 4.96 -13.37 -5.14
C ASN A 471 5.54 -12.89 -3.79
N GLY A 472 5.39 -13.70 -2.74
CA GLY A 472 6.01 -13.46 -1.45
C GLY A 472 5.38 -12.34 -0.62
N ASN A 473 4.09 -12.06 -0.82
CA ASN A 473 3.33 -11.18 0.04
C ASN A 473 2.95 -11.90 1.34
N TYR A 474 2.84 -11.13 2.41
CA TYR A 474 2.19 -11.54 3.64
C TYR A 474 0.69 -11.29 3.49
N LEU A 475 -0.14 -12.24 3.95
CA LEU A 475 -1.58 -12.03 4.06
C LEU A 475 -1.93 -11.47 5.43
N LEU A 476 -1.27 -11.97 6.48
CA LEU A 476 -1.37 -11.51 7.87
C LEU A 476 0.03 -11.20 8.43
N PRO A 477 0.16 -10.21 9.33
CA PRO A 477 1.43 -9.61 9.74
C PRO A 477 2.17 -10.44 10.81
N TYR A 478 2.37 -11.74 10.57
CA TYR A 478 3.07 -12.63 11.50
C TYR A 478 4.59 -12.38 11.49
N LEU A 479 5.11 -11.88 12.62
CA LEU A 479 6.53 -11.53 12.78
C LEU A 479 7.42 -12.70 13.22
N ASP A 480 6.83 -13.82 13.67
CA ASP A 480 7.52 -15.06 14.03
C ASP A 480 7.65 -16.05 12.87
N VAL A 481 7.29 -15.64 11.65
CA VAL A 481 7.34 -16.51 10.48
C VAL A 481 8.07 -15.80 9.35
N GLU A 482 9.35 -16.15 9.19
CA GLU A 482 10.16 -15.65 8.10
C GLU A 482 9.58 -16.10 6.75
N LYS A 483 9.56 -15.22 5.76
CA LYS A 483 9.05 -15.50 4.41
C LYS A 483 9.76 -16.66 3.70
N THR A 484 11.01 -16.93 4.06
CA THR A 484 11.82 -18.03 3.52
C THR A 484 11.62 -19.36 4.24
N ASP A 485 10.89 -19.36 5.36
CA ASP A 485 10.54 -20.59 6.09
C ASP A 485 9.61 -21.45 5.20
N PRO A 486 9.88 -22.76 5.03
CA PRO A 486 9.02 -23.63 4.21
C PRO A 486 7.56 -23.70 4.70
N THR A 487 7.30 -23.40 5.97
CA THR A 487 5.97 -23.40 6.59
C THR A 487 5.20 -22.10 6.40
N PHE A 488 5.84 -21.05 5.87
CA PHE A 488 5.28 -19.69 5.75
C PHE A 488 3.90 -19.68 5.11
N LYS A 489 3.76 -20.31 3.93
CA LYS A 489 2.48 -20.31 3.19
C LYS A 489 1.36 -21.01 3.97
N SER A 490 1.65 -22.15 4.60
CA SER A 490 0.65 -22.88 5.40
C SER A 490 0.20 -22.05 6.61
N LEU A 491 1.12 -21.38 7.31
CA LEU A 491 0.78 -20.51 8.44
C LEU A 491 -0.08 -19.33 8.01
N GLN A 492 0.24 -18.70 6.88
CA GLN A 492 -0.55 -17.60 6.31
C GLN A 492 -1.98 -18.07 5.96
N ARG A 493 -2.11 -19.21 5.27
CA ARG A 493 -3.40 -19.83 4.90
C ARG A 493 -4.25 -20.19 6.10
N ILE A 494 -3.68 -20.88 7.09
CA ILE A 494 -4.37 -21.26 8.33
C ILE A 494 -4.84 -20.03 9.10
N GLY A 495 -4.03 -18.98 9.12
CA GLY A 495 -4.37 -17.69 9.70
C GLY A 495 -5.58 -17.04 9.04
N VAL A 496 -5.56 -16.88 7.71
CA VAL A 496 -6.70 -16.30 6.97
C VAL A 496 -7.93 -17.22 6.91
N MET A 497 -7.79 -18.53 7.14
CA MET A 497 -8.96 -19.39 7.36
C MET A 497 -9.58 -19.18 8.76
N GLY A 498 -8.90 -18.48 9.67
CA GLY A 498 -9.33 -18.31 11.06
C GLY A 498 -9.30 -19.62 11.84
N ILE A 499 -8.49 -20.59 11.40
CA ILE A 499 -8.31 -21.86 12.10
C ILE A 499 -7.43 -21.65 13.33
N LEU A 500 -6.34 -20.88 13.17
CA LEU A 500 -5.53 -20.38 14.27
C LEU A 500 -5.50 -18.86 14.23
N HIS A 501 -5.76 -18.23 15.37
CA HIS A 501 -5.67 -16.77 15.51
C HIS A 501 -4.25 -16.35 15.89
N GLY A 502 -3.77 -15.26 15.30
CA GLY A 502 -2.59 -14.53 15.76
C GLY A 502 -2.95 -13.52 16.85
N ILE A 503 -1.98 -13.16 17.68
CA ILE A 503 -2.15 -12.22 18.78
C ILE A 503 -1.43 -10.93 18.43
N GLY A 504 -2.21 -9.86 18.28
CA GLY A 504 -1.71 -8.51 18.04
C GLY A 504 -1.29 -7.80 19.33
N LYS A 505 -0.26 -6.96 19.25
CA LYS A 505 0.25 -6.09 20.32
C LYS A 505 0.64 -4.74 19.76
N HIS A 506 0.35 -3.68 20.51
CA HIS A 506 0.92 -2.36 20.25
C HIS A 506 2.31 -2.26 20.87
N ILE A 507 3.31 -1.92 20.06
CA ILE A 507 4.72 -1.78 20.48
C ILE A 507 5.28 -0.52 19.82
N ASP A 508 5.30 0.59 20.56
CA ASP A 508 5.79 1.89 20.12
C ASP A 508 5.32 2.27 18.70
N TRP A 509 6.25 2.41 17.75
CA TRP A 509 6.00 2.76 16.35
C TRP A 509 6.01 1.56 15.38
N SER A 510 6.05 0.33 15.92
CA SER A 510 6.12 -0.91 15.14
C SER A 510 5.20 -1.95 15.77
N ASN A 511 3.90 -1.86 15.48
CA ASN A 511 2.92 -2.79 16.04
C ASN A 511 3.18 -4.21 15.58
N GLU A 512 2.88 -5.18 16.42
CA GLU A 512 3.30 -6.56 16.20
C GLU A 512 2.12 -7.52 16.18
N THR A 513 2.21 -8.59 15.41
CA THR A 513 1.30 -9.72 15.49
C THR A 513 2.10 -11.01 15.42
N TRP A 514 1.77 -11.94 16.30
CA TRP A 514 2.48 -13.20 16.46
C TRP A 514 1.50 -14.36 16.31
N ILE A 515 1.79 -15.34 15.46
CA ILE A 515 0.99 -16.58 15.42
C ILE A 515 1.43 -17.55 16.53
N ASN A 516 2.51 -17.25 17.25
CA ASN A 516 3.16 -18.08 18.26
C ASN A 516 3.52 -19.46 17.71
N ALA A 517 4.19 -19.48 16.55
CA ALA A 517 4.38 -20.66 15.72
C ALA A 517 5.02 -21.84 16.48
N ASP A 518 6.03 -21.56 17.31
CA ASP A 518 6.78 -22.61 18.05
C ASP A 518 6.20 -22.94 19.43
N SER A 519 5.07 -22.33 19.82
CA SER A 519 4.37 -22.68 21.06
C SER A 519 3.57 -23.98 20.91
N LEU A 520 3.35 -24.69 22.02
CA LEU A 520 2.47 -25.86 22.05
C LEU A 520 1.05 -25.46 21.64
N LEU A 521 0.38 -26.32 20.87
CA LEU A 521 -1.02 -26.18 20.54
C LEU A 521 -1.90 -26.74 21.68
N TYR A 522 -2.91 -25.97 22.08
CA TYR A 522 -3.94 -26.40 23.02
C TYR A 522 -5.29 -26.59 22.32
N SER A 523 -6.08 -27.55 22.82
CA SER A 523 -7.34 -28.00 22.21
C SER A 523 -8.39 -26.90 22.01
N ASN A 524 -8.45 -25.90 22.90
CA ASN A 524 -9.36 -24.76 22.76
C ASN A 524 -8.95 -23.80 21.63
N GLU A 525 -7.68 -23.80 21.22
CA GLU A 525 -7.20 -22.97 20.11
C GLU A 525 -7.62 -23.50 18.73
N LEU A 526 -8.18 -24.72 18.67
CA LEU A 526 -8.75 -25.31 17.46
C LEU A 526 -10.22 -24.95 17.24
N GLU A 527 -10.80 -24.05 18.05
CA GLU A 527 -12.20 -23.61 17.87
C GLU A 527 -12.48 -23.08 16.45
N GLY A 528 -11.48 -22.50 15.80
CA GLY A 528 -11.54 -22.00 14.44
C GLY A 528 -11.94 -23.05 13.41
N LEU A 529 -11.58 -24.33 13.63
CA LEU A 529 -11.99 -25.44 12.77
C LEU A 529 -13.51 -25.58 12.70
N ALA A 530 -14.24 -25.30 13.79
CA ALA A 530 -15.71 -25.38 13.77
C ALA A 530 -16.35 -24.30 12.89
N SER A 531 -15.65 -23.17 12.65
CA SER A 531 -16.12 -22.14 11.72
C SER A 531 -15.94 -22.55 10.25
N VAL A 532 -14.96 -23.40 9.97
CA VAL A 532 -14.63 -23.91 8.63
C VAL A 532 -15.41 -25.20 8.35
N TYR A 533 -15.57 -26.06 9.35
CA TYR A 533 -16.25 -27.36 9.32
C TYR A 533 -17.36 -27.41 10.38
N PRO A 534 -18.56 -26.87 10.09
CA PRO A 534 -19.61 -26.69 11.10
C PRO A 534 -20.17 -27.98 11.72
N THR A 535 -19.92 -29.14 11.12
CA THR A 535 -20.31 -30.45 11.67
C THR A 535 -19.42 -30.89 12.82
N TRP A 536 -18.17 -30.43 12.84
CA TRP A 536 -17.19 -30.76 13.86
C TRP A 536 -17.38 -29.90 15.10
N LYS A 537 -17.22 -30.49 16.28
CA LYS A 537 -17.43 -29.81 17.56
C LYS A 537 -16.12 -29.48 18.23
N ALA A 538 -15.89 -28.19 18.46
CA ALA A 538 -14.73 -27.70 19.19
C ALA A 538 -14.69 -28.22 20.62
N MET A 539 -13.49 -28.65 21.04
CA MET A 539 -13.21 -29.00 22.42
C MET A 539 -13.05 -27.73 23.27
N GLN A 540 -13.57 -27.74 24.49
CA GLN A 540 -13.57 -26.57 25.39
C GLN A 540 -12.48 -26.65 26.48
N ASN A 541 -11.76 -27.76 26.57
CA ASN A 541 -10.68 -27.95 27.54
C ASN A 541 -9.37 -27.30 27.04
N HIS A 542 -8.47 -27.00 27.96
CA HIS A 542 -7.14 -26.47 27.67
C HIS A 542 -6.09 -27.57 27.90
N THR A 543 -5.99 -28.50 26.95
CA THR A 543 -5.03 -29.61 27.00
C THR A 543 -4.11 -29.56 25.78
N ALA A 544 -2.83 -29.81 25.99
CA ALA A 544 -1.87 -29.87 24.90
C ALA A 544 -2.27 -30.99 23.92
N VAL A 545 -2.35 -30.65 22.63
CA VAL A 545 -2.77 -31.58 21.57
C VAL A 545 -1.58 -32.42 21.15
N THR A 546 -1.68 -33.74 21.21
CA THR A 546 -0.66 -34.65 20.66
C THR A 546 -0.82 -34.79 19.15
N LEU A 547 0.24 -35.22 18.45
CA LEU A 547 0.15 -35.46 17.01
C LEU A 547 -0.92 -36.52 16.68
N LYS A 548 -1.04 -37.57 17.50
CA LYS A 548 -2.12 -38.56 17.36
C LYS A 548 -3.51 -37.93 17.51
N ALA A 549 -3.72 -37.09 18.53
CA ALA A 549 -5.00 -36.42 18.71
C ALA A 549 -5.34 -35.51 17.53
N LEU A 550 -4.33 -34.82 16.96
CA LEU A 550 -4.50 -34.00 15.77
C LEU A 550 -4.90 -34.84 14.54
N THR A 551 -4.25 -35.97 14.29
CA THR A 551 -4.57 -36.84 13.16
C THR A 551 -5.95 -37.49 13.31
N ASP A 552 -6.36 -37.84 14.52
CA ASP A 552 -7.71 -38.33 14.83
C ASP A 552 -8.76 -37.26 14.48
N ILE A 553 -8.54 -35.99 14.88
CA ILE A 553 -9.43 -34.86 14.54
C ILE A 553 -9.52 -34.64 13.03
N ILE A 554 -8.39 -34.68 12.32
CA ILE A 554 -8.34 -34.50 10.87
C ILE A 554 -9.09 -35.62 10.16
N THR A 555 -8.93 -36.86 10.61
CA THR A 555 -9.63 -38.02 10.07
C THR A 555 -11.14 -37.89 10.28
N GLU A 556 -11.57 -37.52 11.50
CA GLU A 556 -12.98 -37.26 11.82
C GLU A 556 -13.58 -36.19 10.91
N ILE A 557 -12.90 -35.04 10.76
CA ILE A 557 -13.36 -33.96 9.87
C ILE A 557 -13.45 -34.45 8.42
N GLY A 558 -12.44 -35.18 7.96
CA GLY A 558 -12.40 -35.74 6.61
C GLY A 558 -13.57 -36.68 6.33
N GLU A 559 -13.90 -37.57 7.28
CA GLU A 559 -15.03 -38.49 7.18
C GLU A 559 -16.38 -37.75 7.17
N GLN A 560 -16.58 -36.80 8.10
CA GLN A 560 -17.82 -36.03 8.22
C GLN A 560 -18.11 -35.17 6.99
N ASN A 561 -17.07 -34.69 6.31
CA ASN A 561 -17.17 -33.80 5.15
C ASN A 561 -16.93 -34.52 3.82
N HIS A 562 -16.79 -35.84 3.83
CA HIS A 562 -16.51 -36.67 2.66
C HIS A 562 -15.28 -36.21 1.85
N LEU A 563 -14.25 -35.72 2.56
CA LEU A 563 -12.99 -35.32 1.96
C LEU A 563 -12.15 -36.57 1.66
N SER A 564 -11.57 -36.64 0.46
CA SER A 564 -10.68 -37.74 0.11
C SER A 564 -9.29 -37.49 0.69
N LEU A 565 -9.04 -38.00 1.90
CA LEU A 565 -7.72 -38.03 2.54
C LEU A 565 -6.83 -39.12 1.91
N SER A 566 -6.61 -39.06 0.59
CA SER A 566 -5.93 -40.06 -0.27
C SER A 566 -6.56 -41.46 -0.30
N SER A 567 -6.42 -42.14 -1.45
CA SER A 567 -6.83 -43.53 -1.64
C SER A 567 -5.66 -44.53 -1.61
N SER A 568 -4.40 -44.07 -1.50
CA SER A 568 -3.20 -44.93 -1.66
C SER A 568 -2.20 -44.89 -0.50
N GLN A 569 -2.34 -43.97 0.46
CA GLN A 569 -1.46 -43.84 1.63
C GLN A 569 -2.30 -43.64 2.90
N THR A 570 -1.85 -44.18 4.03
CA THR A 570 -2.46 -43.90 5.33
C THR A 570 -2.22 -42.44 5.73
N VAL A 571 -3.06 -41.88 6.62
CA VAL A 571 -2.85 -40.54 7.19
C VAL A 571 -1.45 -40.42 7.80
N ASP A 572 -1.00 -41.45 8.53
CA ASP A 572 0.33 -41.46 9.15
C ASP A 572 1.47 -41.37 8.13
N GLN A 573 1.34 -42.03 6.97
CA GLN A 573 2.32 -41.94 5.88
C GLN A 573 2.36 -40.52 5.30
N GLN A 574 1.20 -39.89 5.12
CA GLN A 574 1.11 -38.52 4.63
C GLN A 574 1.72 -37.53 5.64
N VAL A 575 1.48 -37.72 6.94
CA VAL A 575 2.10 -36.91 8.01
C VAL A 575 3.61 -37.03 7.96
N ASN A 576 4.17 -38.23 7.80
CA ASN A 576 5.61 -38.42 7.65
C ASN A 576 6.16 -37.63 6.44
N ASP A 577 5.49 -37.72 5.29
CA ASP A 577 5.88 -37.00 4.07
C ASP A 577 5.80 -35.47 4.26
N ILE A 578 4.78 -34.98 4.97
CA ILE A 578 4.61 -33.57 5.34
C ILE A 578 5.75 -33.10 6.24
N TYR A 579 6.06 -33.85 7.31
CA TYR A 579 7.13 -33.50 8.25
C TYR A 579 8.49 -33.38 7.54
N GLN A 580 8.80 -34.29 6.61
CA GLN A 580 10.02 -34.23 5.81
C GLN A 580 10.02 -33.03 4.85
N ARG A 581 8.92 -32.83 4.10
CA ARG A 581 8.81 -31.74 3.12
C ARG A 581 8.95 -30.35 3.75
N PHE A 582 8.32 -30.16 4.92
CA PHE A 582 8.28 -28.88 5.63
C PHE A 582 9.35 -28.74 6.73
N LYS A 583 10.26 -29.72 6.86
CA LYS A 583 11.36 -29.72 7.83
C LYS A 583 10.89 -29.56 9.28
N LEU A 584 9.81 -30.27 9.65
CA LEU A 584 9.18 -30.20 10.98
C LEU A 584 9.81 -31.14 12.03
N GLY A 585 10.89 -31.83 11.67
CA GLY A 585 11.52 -32.88 12.48
C GLY A 585 10.94 -34.27 12.20
N ASN A 586 11.03 -35.17 13.17
CA ASN A 586 10.40 -36.49 13.10
C ASN A 586 9.03 -36.46 13.81
N PRO A 587 8.00 -37.11 13.25
CA PRO A 587 6.71 -37.19 13.89
C PRO A 587 6.74 -38.11 15.10
N GLU A 588 6.39 -37.58 16.28
CA GLU A 588 6.26 -38.31 17.54
C GLU A 588 4.78 -38.29 17.98
N TYR A 589 4.05 -39.36 17.68
CA TYR A 589 2.57 -39.39 17.77
C TYR A 589 2.01 -39.13 19.18
N GLU A 590 2.73 -39.56 20.21
CA GLU A 590 2.31 -39.40 21.61
C GLU A 590 2.77 -38.07 22.24
N GLN A 591 3.56 -37.26 21.52
CA GLN A 591 4.04 -35.97 22.02
C GLN A 591 3.13 -34.81 21.59
N PRO A 592 3.04 -33.75 22.41
CA PRO A 592 2.41 -32.48 22.02
C PRO A 592 3.00 -31.90 20.73
N VAL A 593 2.15 -31.35 19.87
CA VAL A 593 2.55 -30.61 18.67
C VAL A 593 2.61 -29.11 18.94
N THR A 594 3.48 -28.43 18.19
CA THR A 594 3.45 -26.96 18.13
C THR A 594 2.33 -26.46 17.22
N ARG A 595 1.98 -25.18 17.37
CA ARG A 595 1.03 -24.49 16.48
C ARG A 595 1.49 -24.53 15.02
N LYS A 596 2.80 -24.40 14.76
CA LYS A 596 3.42 -24.55 13.42
C LYS A 596 3.21 -25.94 12.83
N GLN A 597 3.54 -26.99 13.60
CA GLN A 597 3.34 -28.36 13.14
C GLN A 597 1.87 -28.63 12.84
N ALA A 598 0.98 -28.21 13.74
CA ALA A 598 -0.45 -28.39 13.54
C ALA A 598 -1.00 -27.64 12.33
N ALA A 599 -0.62 -26.36 12.17
CA ALA A 599 -1.03 -25.55 11.02
C ALA A 599 -0.66 -26.22 9.69
N VAL A 600 0.59 -26.68 9.56
CA VAL A 600 1.06 -27.35 8.34
C VAL A 600 0.31 -28.66 8.10
N VAL A 601 0.14 -29.49 9.13
CA VAL A 601 -0.57 -30.78 8.97
C VAL A 601 -2.04 -30.56 8.59
N ILE A 602 -2.73 -29.58 9.21
CA ILE A 602 -4.11 -29.22 8.86
C ILE A 602 -4.20 -28.71 7.43
N ASP A 603 -3.35 -27.75 7.04
CA ASP A 603 -3.33 -27.14 5.71
C ASP A 603 -3.10 -28.19 4.61
N GLN A 604 -2.18 -29.12 4.85
CA GLN A 604 -1.74 -30.09 3.85
C GLN A 604 -2.59 -31.36 3.77
N LEU A 605 -3.39 -31.68 4.79
CA LEU A 605 -4.29 -32.84 4.77
C LEU A 605 -5.73 -32.44 4.45
N LEU A 606 -6.23 -31.37 5.06
CA LEU A 606 -7.62 -30.94 4.86
C LEU A 606 -7.80 -29.99 3.68
N HIS A 607 -6.73 -29.32 3.23
CA HIS A 607 -6.79 -28.29 2.17
C HIS A 607 -7.94 -27.28 2.34
N PRO A 608 -8.15 -26.71 3.55
CA PRO A 608 -9.29 -25.84 3.81
C PRO A 608 -9.27 -24.61 2.90
N PHE A 609 -8.07 -24.08 2.63
CA PHE A 609 -7.87 -22.89 1.81
C PHE A 609 -8.23 -23.12 0.34
N GLU A 610 -7.93 -24.30 -0.22
CA GLU A 610 -8.24 -24.62 -1.61
C GLU A 610 -9.68 -25.10 -1.83
N THR A 611 -10.33 -25.62 -0.79
CA THR A 611 -11.62 -26.32 -0.92
C THR A 611 -12.83 -25.47 -0.50
N ILE A 612 -12.64 -24.48 0.36
CA ILE A 612 -13.72 -23.66 0.94
C ILE A 612 -13.52 -22.21 0.52
N ASP A 613 -14.42 -21.69 -0.32
CA ASP A 613 -14.36 -20.29 -0.77
C ASP A 613 -14.91 -19.32 0.28
N VAL A 614 -14.31 -18.13 0.33
CA VAL A 614 -14.77 -17.00 1.12
C VAL A 614 -15.25 -15.87 0.21
N ASN A 615 -16.32 -15.17 0.61
CA ASN A 615 -16.75 -13.95 -0.09
C ASN A 615 -15.91 -12.73 0.34
N LEU A 616 -16.10 -11.59 -0.33
CA LEU A 616 -15.37 -10.34 -0.06
C LEU A 616 -15.60 -9.76 1.36
N TYR A 617 -16.54 -10.31 2.14
CA TYR A 617 -16.82 -9.94 3.53
C TYR A 617 -16.27 -10.95 4.55
N GLY A 618 -15.47 -11.93 4.11
CA GLY A 618 -14.88 -12.95 4.99
C GLY A 618 -15.81 -14.11 5.35
N LYS A 619 -17.04 -14.15 4.84
CA LYS A 619 -17.97 -15.25 5.15
C LYS A 619 -17.74 -16.42 4.20
N PHE A 620 -17.63 -17.63 4.76
CA PHE A 620 -17.56 -18.85 3.96
C PHE A 620 -18.85 -19.02 3.16
N SER A 621 -18.71 -19.48 1.92
CA SER A 621 -19.85 -19.70 1.04
C SER A 621 -20.62 -20.95 1.47
N ALA A 622 -21.94 -20.86 1.59
CA ALA A 622 -22.81 -21.99 1.98
C ALA A 622 -22.90 -23.11 0.90
N SER A 623 -22.35 -22.85 -0.29
CA SER A 623 -22.28 -23.79 -1.40
C SER A 623 -20.81 -23.99 -1.80
N THR A 624 -20.47 -25.23 -2.15
CA THR A 624 -19.21 -25.72 -2.72
C THR A 624 -18.02 -25.90 -1.77
N ALA A 625 -17.94 -27.10 -1.18
CA ALA A 625 -16.69 -27.85 -1.24
C ALA A 625 -16.39 -28.09 -2.73
N LYS A 626 -15.42 -27.37 -3.30
CA LYS A 626 -14.96 -27.66 -4.67
C LYS A 626 -14.31 -29.05 -4.66
N LYS A 627 -14.65 -29.91 -5.63
CA LYS A 627 -13.84 -31.12 -5.90
C LYS A 627 -12.43 -30.65 -6.26
N ILE A 628 -11.43 -31.13 -5.51
CA ILE A 628 -10.01 -30.85 -5.72
C ILE A 628 -9.68 -31.17 -7.20
N TYR A 629 -9.44 -30.14 -8.01
CA TYR A 629 -8.75 -30.32 -9.28
C TYR A 629 -7.26 -30.38 -8.97
N THR A 630 -6.71 -31.59 -8.97
CA THR A 630 -5.26 -31.82 -8.94
C THR A 630 -4.64 -31.29 -10.25
N GLN A 631 -4.42 -29.98 -10.33
CA GLN A 631 -3.44 -29.44 -11.26
C GLN A 631 -2.06 -29.70 -10.65
N LYS A 632 -1.36 -30.71 -11.17
CA LYS A 632 0.09 -30.85 -11.00
C LYS A 632 0.73 -29.59 -11.56
N PHE A 633 1.19 -28.69 -10.69
CA PHE A 633 2.12 -27.65 -11.07
C PHE A 633 3.48 -28.31 -11.36
N HIS A 634 3.96 -28.12 -12.58
CA HIS A 634 5.31 -28.48 -13.03
C HIS A 634 6.20 -27.25 -13.01
#